data_AF-A0A7V7SXK3-F1
#
_entry.id   AF-A0A7V7SXK3-F1
#
_cell.length_a   1.000
_cell.length_b   1.000
_cell.length_c   1.000
_cell.angle_alpha   90.00
_cell.angle_beta   90.00
_cell.angle_gamma   90.00
#
_symmetry.space_group_name_H-M   'P 1'
#
loop_
_entity.id
_entity.type
_entity.pdbx_description
1 polymer ?
#
loop_
_entity_poly.entity_id
_entity_poly.type
_entity_poly.pdbx_seq_one_letter_code
_entity_poly.pdbx_strand_id
1 'polypeptide(L)' 'MKAALRHQLAQLDRSLLALLNERARLLREVPLDDPGRRAALEDLMRRHGGPFDAAALNRVFENIDQGCCSPSSGSQT' A
#
# COMPACT_ATOMS: atom_id res chain seq x y z
N MET A 1 14.92 22.79 0.97
CA MET A 1 13.91 22.05 1.76
C MET A 1 14.26 22.11 3.25
N LYS A 2 13.31 22.43 4.14
CA LYS A 2 13.55 22.55 5.60
C LYS A 2 13.87 21.18 6.23
N ALA A 3 14.77 21.13 7.21
CA ALA A 3 15.18 19.86 7.84
C ALA A 3 14.02 19.11 8.52
N ALA A 4 13.10 19.82 9.16
CA ALA A 4 11.90 19.25 9.75
C ALA A 4 10.99 18.54 8.71
N LEU A 5 10.83 19.12 7.52
CA LEU A 5 10.04 18.51 6.44
C LEU A 5 10.68 17.21 5.94
N ARG A 6 12.02 17.15 5.84
CA ARG A 6 12.71 15.90 5.49
C ARG A 6 12.46 14.80 6.51
N HIS A 7 12.51 15.14 7.79
CA HIS A 7 12.25 14.18 8.85
C HIS A 7 10.81 13.67 8.81
N GLN A 8 9.83 14.56 8.60
CA GLN A 8 8.43 14.19 8.46
C GLN A 8 8.21 13.26 7.26
N LEU A 9 8.78 13.57 6.09
CA LEU A 9 8.71 12.71 4.90
C LEU A 9 9.30 11.32 5.17
N ALA A 10 10.51 11.25 5.75
CA ALA A 10 11.14 9.98 6.07
C ALA A 10 10.35 9.13 7.09
N GLN A 11 9.56 9.77 7.95
CA GLN A 11 8.67 9.08 8.87
C GLN A 11 7.41 8.57 8.14
N LEU A 12 6.86 9.33 7.20
CA LEU A 12 5.76 8.89 6.34
C LEU A 12 6.18 7.69 5.50
N ASP A 13 7.35 7.72 4.87
CA ASP A 13 7.87 6.62 4.05
C ASP A 13 8.02 5.33 4.86
N ARG A 14 8.55 5.42 6.08
CA ARG A 14 8.65 4.27 7.01
C ARG A 14 7.28 3.74 7.43
N SER A 15 6.31 4.63 7.63
CA SER A 15 4.94 4.24 7.98
C SER A 15 4.26 3.54 6.81
N LEU A 16 4.44 4.04 5.58
CA LEU A 16 3.95 3.40 4.36
C LEU A 16 4.53 1.99 4.21
N LEU A 17 5.84 1.83 4.36
CA LEU A 17 6.49 0.52 4.32
C LEU A 17 5.91 -0.46 5.36
N ALA A 18 5.73 -0.01 6.60
CA ALA A 18 5.16 -0.84 7.65
C ALA A 18 3.71 -1.28 7.33
N LEU A 19 2.88 -0.36 6.82
CA LEU A 19 1.51 -0.66 6.41
C LEU A 19 1.45 -1.65 5.25
N LEU A 20 2.34 -1.52 4.26
CA LEU A 20 2.42 -2.44 3.13
C LEU A 20 2.85 -3.84 3.57
N ASN A 21 3.85 -3.94 4.45
CA ASN A 21 4.29 -5.22 5.01
C ASN A 21 3.16 -5.89 5.81
N GLU A 22 2.44 -5.13 6.62
CA GLU A 22 1.33 -5.66 7.41
C GLU A 22 0.18 -6.13 6.52
N ARG A 23 -0.15 -5.37 5.46
CA ARG A 23 -1.14 -5.80 4.47
C ARG A 23 -0.74 -7.12 3.81
N ALA A 24 0.52 -7.23 3.37
CA ALA A 24 1.02 -8.46 2.76
C ALA A 24 0.97 -9.65 3.74
N ARG A 25 1.31 -9.43 5.02
CA ARG A 25 1.20 -10.45 6.09
C ARG A 25 -0.25 -10.91 6.24
N LEU A 26 -1.20 -9.98 6.39
CA LEU A 26 -2.62 -10.30 6.57
C LEU A 26 -3.19 -11.05 5.36
N LEU A 27 -2.80 -10.66 4.14
CA LEU A 27 -3.26 -11.32 2.91
C LEU A 27 -2.78 -12.76 2.75
N ARG A 28 -1.79 -13.23 3.51
CA ARG A 28 -1.41 -14.65 3.54
C ARG A 28 -2.44 -15.52 4.26
N GLU A 29 -3.20 -14.92 5.18
CA GLU A 29 -4.23 -15.59 5.97
C GLU A 29 -5.61 -15.55 5.29
N VAL A 30 -5.75 -14.80 4.18
CA VAL A 30 -7.00 -14.65 3.44
C VAL A 30 -6.97 -15.58 2.21
N PRO A 31 -8.05 -16.34 1.93
CA PRO A 31 -8.15 -17.15 0.71
C PRO A 31 -7.95 -16.33 -0.58
N LEU A 32 -7.47 -16.98 -1.64
CA LEU A 32 -7.20 -16.31 -2.92
C LEU A 32 -8.49 -15.89 -3.65
N ASP A 33 -9.58 -16.61 -3.43
CA ASP A 33 -10.90 -16.41 -4.00
C ASP A 33 -11.81 -15.52 -3.15
N ASP A 34 -11.34 -15.07 -1.97
CA ASP A 34 -12.09 -14.15 -1.12
C ASP A 34 -12.27 -12.79 -1.82
N PRO A 35 -13.51 -12.32 -2.05
CA PRO A 35 -13.75 -11.04 -2.72
C PRO A 35 -13.24 -9.83 -1.91
N GLY A 36 -13.11 -9.97 -0.59
CA GLY A 36 -12.53 -8.98 0.32
C GLY A 36 -11.00 -8.91 0.28
N ARG A 37 -10.34 -9.75 -0.51
CA ARG A 37 -8.88 -9.71 -0.71
C ARG A 37 -8.41 -8.43 -1.40
N ARG A 38 -9.23 -7.87 -2.30
CA ARG A 38 -8.91 -6.63 -3.03
C ARG A 38 -9.34 -5.40 -2.25
N ALA A 39 -8.61 -4.30 -2.45
CA ALA A 39 -9.02 -3.02 -1.86
C ALA A 39 -10.36 -2.55 -2.44
N ALA A 40 -11.24 -2.02 -1.59
CA ALA A 40 -12.51 -1.40 -1.99
C ALA A 40 -12.28 0.00 -2.60
N LEU A 41 -11.63 0.02 -3.76
CA LEU A 41 -11.10 1.24 -4.39
C LEU A 41 -12.18 2.29 -4.67
N GLU A 42 -13.38 1.88 -5.06
CA GLU A 42 -14.51 2.80 -5.27
C GLU A 42 -14.90 3.56 -3.98
N ASP A 43 -14.90 2.88 -2.83
CA ASP A 43 -15.18 3.53 -1.54
C ASP A 43 -14.06 4.47 -1.13
N LEU A 44 -12.80 4.06 -1.36
CA LEU A 44 -11.62 4.90 -1.10
C LEU A 44 -11.63 6.16 -1.96
N MET A 45 -11.94 6.04 -3.25
CA MET A 45 -12.08 7.18 -4.16
C MET A 45 -13.22 8.11 -3.76
N ARG A 46 -14.36 7.56 -3.31
CA ARG A 46 -15.50 8.36 -2.83
C ARG A 46 -15.15 9.21 -1.60
N ARG A 47 -14.27 8.70 -0.75
CA ARG A 47 -13.82 9.36 0.49
C ARG A 47 -12.59 10.24 0.29
N HIS A 48 -11.97 10.20 -0.89
CA HIS A 48 -10.77 10.97 -1.18
C HIS A 48 -11.09 12.46 -1.30
N GLY A 49 -10.56 13.27 -0.38
CA GLY A 49 -10.64 14.74 -0.43
C GLY A 49 -9.27 15.42 -0.27
N GLY A 50 -8.19 14.63 -0.35
CA GLY A 50 -6.83 15.09 -0.13
C GLY A 50 -6.14 15.58 -1.42
N PRO A 51 -4.95 16.18 -1.29
CA PRO A 51 -4.20 16.72 -2.43
C PRO A 51 -3.49 15.66 -3.29
N PHE A 52 -3.62 14.36 -2.97
CA PHE A 52 -3.05 13.28 -3.78
C PHE A 52 -3.85 13.10 -5.07
N ASP A 53 -3.19 12.85 -6.20
CA ASP A 53 -3.89 12.65 -7.48
C ASP A 53 -4.75 11.38 -7.45
N ALA A 54 -6.04 11.52 -7.74
CA ALA A 54 -6.98 10.41 -7.78
C ALA A 54 -6.62 9.38 -8.87
N ALA A 55 -6.07 9.82 -10.01
CA ALA A 55 -5.63 8.90 -11.06
C ALA A 55 -4.39 8.09 -10.63
N ALA A 56 -3.49 8.71 -9.85
CA ALA A 56 -2.36 8.02 -9.25
C ALA A 56 -2.80 7.00 -8.19
N LEU A 57 -3.90 7.25 -7.47
CA LEU A 57 -4.40 6.36 -6.42
C LEU A 57 -4.71 4.96 -6.95
N ASN A 58 -5.37 4.86 -8.11
CA ASN A 58 -5.68 3.58 -8.75
C ASN A 58 -4.40 2.76 -9.03
N ARG A 59 -3.40 3.42 -9.63
CA ARG A 59 -2.11 2.78 -9.94
C ARG A 59 -1.37 2.36 -8.68
N VAL A 60 -1.45 3.15 -7.60
CA VAL A 60 -0.84 2.78 -6.32
C VAL A 60 -1.46 1.49 -5.80
N PHE A 61 -2.79 1.39 -5.73
CA PHE A 61 -3.45 0.18 -5.23
C PHE A 61 -3.21 -1.05 -6.12
N GLU A 62 -3.14 -0.89 -7.44
CA GLU A 62 -2.73 -1.97 -8.35
C GLU A 62 -1.32 -2.50 -8.03
N ASN A 63 -0.35 -1.59 -7.83
CA ASN A 63 1.01 -1.98 -7.45
C ASN A 63 1.07 -2.63 -6.06
N ILE A 64 0.28 -2.16 -5.11
CA ILE A 64 0.18 -2.75 -3.78
C ILE A 64 -0.36 -4.19 -3.88
N ASP A 65 -1.40 -4.42 -4.67
CA ASP A 65 -1.98 -5.75 -4.87
C ASP A 65 -0.96 -6.72 -5.50
N GLN A 66 -0.21 -6.26 -6.50
CA GLN A 66 0.87 -7.05 -7.13
C GLN A 66 2.00 -7.36 -6.14
N GLY A 67 2.42 -6.37 -5.35
CA GLY A 67 3.47 -6.52 -4.34
C GLY A 67 3.08 -7.49 -3.21
N CYS A 68 1.80 -7.54 -2.85
CA CYS A 68 1.29 -8.47 -1.84
C CYS A 68 1.12 -9.91 -2.36
N CYS A 69 0.96 -10.10 -3.67
CA CYS A 69 0.77 -11.42 -4.28
C CYS A 69 2.08 -12.06 -4.74
N SER A 70 3.16 -11.29 -4.89
CA SER A 70 4.48 -11.84 -5.20
C SER A 70 4.95 -12.72 -4.03
N PRO A 71 5.22 -14.02 -4.24
CA PRO A 71 5.92 -14.79 -3.23
C PRO A 71 7.24 -14.06 -2.97
N SER A 72 7.52 -13.75 -1.71
CA SER A 72 8.79 -13.14 -1.34
C SER A 72 9.89 -14.05 -1.89
N SER A 73 10.56 -13.63 -2.96
CA SER A 73 11.81 -14.23 -3.41
C SER A 73 12.83 -13.97 -2.31
N GLY A 74 12.80 -14.82 -1.30
CA GLY A 74 13.86 -14.94 -0.31
C GLY A 74 15.07 -15.52 -1.00
N SER A 75 15.78 -14.71 -1.78
CA SER A 75 17.18 -14.95 -2.09
C SER A 75 17.98 -14.13 -1.08
N GLN A 76 18.16 -14.70 0.11
CA GLN A 76 19.35 -14.44 0.90
C GLN A 76 20.49 -15.23 0.27
N THR A 77 21.48 -14.53 -0.28
CA THR A 77 22.87 -14.96 -0.41
C THR A 77 23.75 -13.75 -0.18
#